data_AF-X1DZB3-F1
#
_entry.id   AF-X1DZB3-F1
#
_cell.length_a   1.000
_cell.length_b   1.000
_cell.length_c   1.000
_cell.angle_alpha   90.00
_cell.angle_beta   90.00
_cell.angle_gamma   90.00
#
_symmetry.space_group_name_H-M   'P 1'
#
loop_
_entity.id
_entity.type
_entity.pdbx_description
1 polymer ?
#
loop_
_entity_poly.entity_id
_entity_poly.type
_entity_poly.pdbx_seq_one_letter_code
_entity_poly.pdbx_strand_id
1 'polypeptide(L)'
;ITPMDIEQQEFTKSFRGYNEEEVDDFLDKIVKDYEELINENVRLNEEIEKMQEKLKEFSQIEETLRSALLNAQKSAEEMKGRVESEAKIIIEKAELEAKSLKQQVFQREDLVKNEIDKLRRYKFIFKEKFKSMLNLYLKMIENEEFEEEGNYEIKEEVSKEKAEKRVSGEKVDKLEGLGIENNFKIKETEDDQRYQ
;
A
#
# COMPACT_ATOMS: atom_id res chain seq x y z
N ILE A 1 -71.24 -38.84 -3.49
CA ILE A 1 -71.93 -39.52 -2.39
C ILE A 1 -71.20 -39.10 -1.14
N THR A 2 -71.86 -38.31 -0.31
CA THR A 2 -71.38 -37.88 1.00
C THR A 2 -71.84 -38.90 2.04
N PRO A 3 -71.24 -38.94 3.25
CA PRO A 3 -71.75 -39.75 4.35
C PRO A 3 -73.26 -39.53 4.59
N MET A 4 -73.71 -38.27 4.48
CA MET A 4 -75.12 -37.87 4.56
C MET A 4 -75.98 -38.47 3.43
N ASP A 5 -75.44 -38.58 2.21
CA ASP A 5 -76.15 -39.22 1.09
C ASP A 5 -76.34 -40.73 1.33
N ILE A 6 -75.46 -41.36 2.12
CA ILE A 6 -75.54 -42.79 2.46
C ILE A 6 -76.57 -43.02 3.57
N GLU A 7 -76.61 -42.16 4.60
CA GLU A 7 -77.62 -42.19 5.66
C GLU A 7 -79.05 -41.95 5.13
N GLN A 8 -79.21 -41.08 4.14
CA GLN A 8 -80.52 -40.72 3.58
C GLN A 8 -80.98 -41.66 2.45
N GLN A 9 -80.22 -42.71 2.15
CA GLN A 9 -80.51 -43.59 1.03
C GLN A 9 -81.68 -44.53 1.36
N GLU A 10 -82.83 -44.31 0.73
CA GLU A 10 -83.97 -45.23 0.82
C GLU A 10 -83.90 -46.34 -0.24
N PHE A 11 -84.24 -47.57 0.16
CA PHE A 11 -84.35 -48.73 -0.75
C PHE A 11 -85.81 -49.16 -0.93
N THR A 12 -86.19 -49.50 -2.16
CA THR A 12 -87.52 -50.03 -2.47
C THR A 12 -87.70 -51.48 -1.99
N LYS A 13 -88.82 -51.78 -1.31
CA LYS A 13 -89.12 -53.13 -0.80
C LYS A 13 -89.54 -54.09 -1.93
N SER A 14 -89.01 -55.31 -1.91
CA SER A 14 -89.32 -56.38 -2.88
C SER A 14 -89.69 -57.68 -2.15
N PHE A 15 -90.51 -58.55 -2.79
CA PHE A 15 -91.06 -59.78 -2.21
C PHE A 15 -89.99 -60.80 -1.74
N ARG A 16 -88.74 -60.64 -2.20
CA ARG A 16 -87.53 -61.27 -1.65
C ARG A 16 -86.42 -60.22 -1.67
N GLY A 17 -85.92 -59.81 -0.51
CA GLY A 17 -84.88 -58.78 -0.36
C GLY A 17 -83.98 -59.05 0.84
N TYR A 18 -82.95 -58.23 0.98
CA TYR A 18 -82.07 -58.25 2.15
C TYR A 18 -82.82 -57.78 3.41
N ASN A 19 -82.32 -58.18 4.58
CA ASN A 19 -82.88 -57.72 5.86
C ASN A 19 -82.55 -56.24 6.06
N GLU A 20 -83.57 -55.41 6.29
CA GLU A 20 -83.46 -53.96 6.48
C GLU A 20 -82.51 -53.62 7.64
N GLU A 21 -82.61 -54.35 8.76
CA GLU A 21 -81.79 -54.11 9.96
C GLU A 21 -80.30 -54.45 9.74
N GLU A 22 -79.99 -55.52 8.99
CA GLU A 22 -78.60 -55.86 8.65
C GLU A 22 -78.00 -54.92 7.60
N VAL A 23 -78.84 -54.36 6.71
CA VAL A 23 -78.41 -53.38 5.71
C VAL A 23 -78.11 -52.05 6.40
N ASP A 24 -78.95 -51.60 7.34
CA ASP A 24 -78.73 -50.38 8.11
C ASP A 24 -77.45 -50.48 8.95
N ASP A 25 -77.24 -51.58 9.69
CA ASP A 25 -75.99 -51.84 10.44
C ASP A 25 -74.74 -51.84 9.56
N PHE A 26 -74.87 -52.23 8.29
CA PHE A 26 -73.78 -52.21 7.32
C PHE A 26 -73.57 -50.79 6.76
N LEU A 27 -74.63 -50.05 6.49
CA LEU A 27 -74.55 -48.65 6.06
C LEU A 27 -73.91 -47.77 7.13
N ASP A 28 -74.21 -47.96 8.41
CA ASP A 28 -73.57 -47.23 9.52
C ASP A 28 -72.05 -47.43 9.54
N LYS A 29 -71.58 -48.65 9.28
CA LYS A 29 -70.14 -48.94 9.16
C LYS A 29 -69.54 -48.28 7.94
N ILE A 30 -70.23 -48.34 6.79
CA ILE A 30 -69.80 -47.68 5.55
C ILE A 30 -69.70 -46.17 5.76
N VAL A 31 -70.70 -45.54 6.39
CA VAL A 31 -70.71 -44.09 6.70
C VAL A 31 -69.48 -43.72 7.51
N LYS A 32 -69.20 -44.45 8.59
CA LYS A 32 -68.04 -44.20 9.44
C LYS A 32 -66.71 -44.36 8.70
N ASP A 33 -66.53 -45.46 7.97
CA ASP A 33 -65.31 -45.71 7.20
C ASP A 33 -65.13 -44.64 6.10
N TYR A 34 -66.23 -44.16 5.50
CA TYR A 34 -66.21 -43.12 4.48
C TYR A 34 -65.85 -41.74 5.07
N GLU A 35 -66.35 -41.42 6.26
CA GLU A 35 -65.94 -40.22 7.01
C GLU A 35 -64.45 -40.24 7.36
N GLU A 36 -63.95 -41.36 7.87
CA GLU A 36 -62.52 -41.54 8.15
C GLU A 36 -61.67 -41.36 6.88
N LEU A 37 -62.11 -41.94 5.75
CA LEU A 37 -61.43 -41.80 4.47
C LEU A 37 -61.41 -40.35 3.95
N ILE A 38 -62.53 -39.62 4.07
CA ILE A 38 -62.60 -38.20 3.68
C ILE A 38 -61.65 -37.37 4.54
N ASN A 39 -61.67 -37.57 5.86
CA ASN A 39 -60.80 -36.84 6.78
C ASN A 39 -59.31 -37.12 6.51
N GLU A 40 -58.96 -38.39 6.24
CA GLU A 40 -57.61 -38.75 5.84
C GLU A 40 -57.22 -38.12 4.50
N ASN A 41 -58.12 -38.10 3.52
CA ASN A 41 -57.86 -37.47 2.22
C ASN A 41 -57.60 -35.96 2.36
N VAL A 42 -58.40 -35.26 3.17
CA VAL A 42 -58.20 -33.84 3.48
C VAL A 42 -56.84 -33.63 4.14
N ARG A 43 -56.51 -34.42 5.18
CA ARG A 43 -55.21 -34.33 5.86
C ARG A 43 -54.03 -34.55 4.91
N LEU A 44 -54.12 -35.57 4.05
CA LEU A 44 -53.07 -35.87 3.07
C LEU A 44 -52.93 -34.75 2.03
N ASN A 45 -54.05 -34.18 1.56
CA ASN A 45 -54.01 -33.05 0.64
C ASN A 45 -53.35 -31.82 1.28
N GLU A 46 -53.67 -31.51 2.53
CA GLU A 46 -53.00 -30.42 3.28
C GLU A 46 -51.50 -30.67 3.44
N GLU A 47 -51.09 -31.93 3.69
CA GLU A 47 -49.68 -32.29 3.81
C GLU A 47 -48.95 -32.17 2.47
N ILE A 48 -49.58 -32.60 1.38
CA ILE A 48 -49.06 -32.43 0.01
C ILE A 48 -48.88 -30.95 -0.30
N GLU A 49 -49.87 -30.11 0.00
CA GLU A 49 -49.80 -28.67 -0.26
C GLU A 49 -48.64 -28.02 0.51
N LYS A 50 -48.48 -28.36 1.80
CA LYS A 50 -47.34 -27.91 2.63
C LYS A 50 -46.00 -28.37 2.08
N MET A 51 -45.91 -29.61 1.58
CA MET A 51 -44.68 -30.12 0.97
C MET A 51 -44.37 -29.43 -0.35
N GLN A 52 -45.37 -29.15 -1.17
CA GLN A 52 -45.23 -28.40 -2.42
C GLN A 52 -44.75 -26.96 -2.19
N GLU A 53 -45.27 -26.30 -1.15
CA GLU A 53 -44.82 -24.96 -0.76
C GLU A 53 -43.35 -24.96 -0.35
N LYS A 54 -42.92 -25.91 0.50
CA LYS A 54 -41.51 -26.07 0.87
C LYS A 54 -40.61 -26.37 -0.32
N LEU A 55 -41.06 -27.22 -1.25
CA LEU A 55 -40.31 -27.50 -2.48
C LEU A 55 -40.10 -26.24 -3.32
N LYS A 56 -41.14 -25.39 -3.40
CA LYS A 56 -41.05 -24.10 -4.10
C LYS A 56 -40.06 -23.15 -3.42
N GLU A 57 -40.09 -23.05 -2.10
CA GLU A 57 -39.10 -22.27 -1.34
C GLU A 57 -37.67 -22.77 -1.58
N PHE A 58 -37.44 -24.09 -1.48
CA PHE A 58 -36.13 -24.67 -1.73
C PHE A 58 -35.65 -24.41 -3.16
N SER A 59 -36.53 -24.51 -4.15
CA SER A 59 -36.19 -24.20 -5.54
C SER A 59 -35.77 -22.74 -5.73
N GLN A 60 -36.45 -21.79 -5.07
CA GLN A 60 -36.05 -20.38 -5.09
C GLN A 60 -34.70 -20.12 -4.40
N ILE A 61 -34.45 -20.80 -3.28
CA ILE A 61 -33.17 -20.73 -2.57
C ILE A 61 -32.05 -21.31 -3.45
N GLU A 62 -32.29 -22.44 -4.10
CA GLU A 62 -31.32 -23.05 -5.02
C GLU A 62 -30.98 -22.12 -6.18
N GLU A 63 -31.98 -21.49 -6.81
CA GLU A 63 -31.76 -20.52 -7.89
C GLU A 63 -30.94 -19.32 -7.42
N THR A 64 -31.28 -18.78 -6.25
CA THR A 64 -30.55 -17.65 -5.64
C THR A 64 -29.11 -18.04 -5.34
N LEU A 65 -28.88 -19.21 -4.76
CA LEU A 65 -27.55 -19.72 -4.45
C LEU A 65 -26.72 -19.94 -5.71
N ARG A 66 -27.33 -20.52 -6.76
CA ARG A 66 -26.67 -20.74 -8.05
C ARG A 66 -26.28 -19.42 -8.71
N SER A 67 -27.15 -18.41 -8.65
CA SER A 67 -26.86 -17.06 -9.13
C SER A 67 -25.71 -16.42 -8.34
N ALA A 68 -25.74 -16.52 -7.01
CA ALA A 68 -24.68 -16.01 -6.14
C ALA A 68 -23.32 -16.67 -6.44
N LEU A 69 -23.30 -18.00 -6.63
CA LEU A 69 -22.10 -18.75 -7.00
C LEU A 69 -21.54 -18.30 -8.35
N LEU A 70 -22.41 -18.15 -9.37
CA LEU A 70 -22.00 -17.71 -10.70
C LEU A 70 -21.45 -16.28 -10.66
N ASN A 71 -22.06 -15.39 -9.89
CA ASN A 71 -21.57 -14.03 -9.69
C ASN A 71 -20.22 -14.00 -8.95
N ALA A 72 -20.07 -14.83 -7.90
CA ALA A 72 -18.81 -14.95 -7.18
C ALA A 72 -17.69 -15.46 -8.11
N GLN A 73 -17.97 -16.48 -8.93
CA GLN A 73 -17.02 -17.00 -9.92
C GLN A 73 -16.63 -15.92 -10.94
N LYS A 74 -17.60 -15.20 -11.49
CA LYS A 74 -17.35 -14.11 -12.44
C LYS A 74 -16.49 -13.01 -11.80
N SER A 75 -16.83 -12.59 -10.59
CA SER A 75 -16.06 -11.58 -9.84
C SER A 75 -14.63 -12.04 -9.54
N ALA A 76 -14.44 -13.32 -9.23
CA ALA A 76 -13.11 -13.90 -9.01
C ALA A 76 -12.28 -13.90 -10.29
N GLU A 77 -12.86 -14.28 -11.43
CA GLU A 77 -12.17 -14.26 -12.73
C GLU A 77 -11.80 -12.84 -13.16
N GLU A 78 -12.73 -11.88 -13.00
CA GLU A 78 -12.46 -10.47 -13.26
C GLU A 78 -11.35 -9.91 -12.34
N MET A 79 -11.36 -10.28 -11.06
CA MET A 79 -10.31 -9.89 -10.12
C MET A 79 -8.95 -10.47 -10.54
N LYS A 80 -8.90 -11.75 -10.90
CA LYS A 80 -7.70 -12.40 -11.38
C LYS A 80 -7.14 -11.71 -12.61
N GLY A 81 -7.97 -11.44 -13.62
CA GLY A 81 -7.54 -10.73 -14.83
C GLY A 81 -7.01 -9.32 -14.55
N ARG A 82 -7.64 -8.58 -13.62
CA ARG A 82 -7.15 -7.26 -13.18
C ARG A 82 -5.78 -7.37 -12.52
N VAL A 83 -5.60 -8.29 -11.59
CA VAL A 83 -4.33 -8.51 -10.88
C VAL A 83 -3.21 -8.91 -11.85
N GLU A 84 -3.49 -9.79 -12.82
CA GLU A 84 -2.51 -10.19 -13.84
C GLU A 84 -2.07 -9.00 -14.71
N SER A 85 -3.03 -8.17 -15.14
CA SER A 85 -2.73 -6.95 -15.91
C SER A 85 -1.94 -5.93 -15.09
N GLU A 86 -2.32 -5.70 -13.83
CA GLU A 86 -1.64 -4.76 -12.95
C GLU A 86 -0.23 -5.23 -12.61
N ALA A 87 -0.05 -6.51 -12.30
CA ALA A 87 1.26 -7.10 -12.08
C ALA A 87 2.18 -6.92 -13.30
N LYS A 88 1.65 -7.13 -14.51
CA LYS A 88 2.40 -6.91 -15.75
C LYS A 88 2.85 -5.45 -15.89
N ILE A 89 1.95 -4.50 -15.64
CA ILE A 89 2.27 -3.06 -15.68
C ILE A 89 3.34 -2.69 -14.64
N ILE A 90 3.25 -3.23 -13.43
CA ILE A 90 4.22 -2.99 -12.36
C ILE A 90 5.61 -3.50 -12.79
N ILE A 91 5.68 -4.71 -13.33
CA ILE A 91 6.94 -5.29 -13.82
C ILE A 91 7.52 -4.44 -14.95
N GLU A 92 6.71 -4.10 -15.96
CA GLU A 92 7.16 -3.29 -17.10
C GLU A 92 7.65 -1.91 -16.66
N LYS A 93 6.94 -1.26 -15.73
CA LYS A 93 7.36 0.02 -15.16
C LYS A 93 8.68 -0.10 -14.39
N ALA A 94 8.82 -1.12 -13.55
CA ALA A 94 10.04 -1.36 -12.79
C ALA A 94 11.24 -1.62 -13.72
N GLU A 95 11.04 -2.36 -14.82
CA GLU A 95 12.08 -2.60 -15.83
C GLU A 95 12.50 -1.31 -16.55
N LEU A 96 11.54 -0.47 -16.93
CA LEU A 96 11.81 0.82 -17.56
C LEU A 96 12.57 1.77 -16.62
N GLU A 97 12.14 1.86 -15.36
CA GLU A 97 12.80 2.68 -14.35
C GLU A 97 14.22 2.19 -14.07
N ALA A 98 14.43 0.87 -13.93
CA ALA A 98 15.74 0.28 -13.74
C ALA A 98 16.67 0.56 -14.94
N LYS A 99 16.15 0.46 -16.17
CA LYS A 99 16.90 0.78 -17.39
C LYS A 99 17.29 2.25 -17.46
N SER A 100 16.35 3.16 -17.14
CA SER A 100 16.60 4.60 -17.08
C SER A 100 17.65 4.94 -16.02
N LEU A 101 17.53 4.38 -14.82
CA LEU A 101 18.50 4.56 -13.74
C LEU A 101 19.89 4.09 -14.15
N LYS A 102 19.99 2.89 -14.75
CA LYS A 102 21.26 2.35 -15.25
C LYS A 102 21.91 3.28 -16.27
N GLN A 103 21.12 3.81 -17.20
CA GLN A 103 21.62 4.77 -18.19
C GLN A 103 22.13 6.07 -17.53
N GLN A 104 21.41 6.61 -16.55
CA GLN A 104 21.84 7.79 -15.81
C GLN A 104 23.14 7.55 -15.03
N VAL A 105 23.30 6.37 -14.44
CA VAL A 105 24.53 5.97 -13.74
C VAL A 105 25.70 5.92 -14.72
N PHE A 106 25.55 5.29 -15.89
CA PHE A 106 26.61 5.25 -16.90
C PHE A 106 27.00 6.65 -17.40
N GLN A 107 26.01 7.52 -17.66
CA GLN A 107 26.29 8.90 -18.06
C GLN A 107 27.08 9.67 -16.99
N ARG A 108 26.73 9.51 -15.71
CA ARG A 108 27.50 10.11 -14.61
C ARG A 108 28.89 9.51 -14.49
N GLU A 109 29.03 8.20 -14.66
CA GLU A 109 30.31 7.51 -14.62
C GLU A 109 31.26 8.07 -15.69
N ASP A 110 30.78 8.24 -16.92
CA ASP A 110 31.56 8.82 -18.02
C ASP A 110 31.94 10.27 -17.76
N LEU A 111 31.04 11.08 -17.19
CA LEU A 111 31.35 12.46 -16.81
C LEU A 111 32.47 12.51 -15.77
N VAL A 112 32.37 11.70 -14.72
CA VAL A 112 33.38 11.63 -13.66
C VAL A 112 34.72 11.13 -14.21
N LYS A 113 34.72 10.11 -15.07
CA LYS A 113 35.96 9.65 -15.74
C LYS A 113 36.63 10.76 -16.54
N ASN A 114 35.85 11.49 -17.34
CA ASN A 114 36.35 12.61 -18.13
C ASN A 114 36.93 13.73 -17.24
N GLU A 115 36.30 14.00 -16.10
CA GLU A 115 36.80 14.99 -15.13
C GLU A 115 38.10 14.54 -14.46
N ILE A 116 38.20 13.27 -14.07
CA ILE A 116 39.43 12.66 -13.55
C ILE A 116 40.56 12.81 -14.57
N ASP A 117 40.31 12.53 -15.84
CA ASP A 117 41.33 12.65 -16.89
C ASP A 117 41.76 14.10 -17.14
N LYS A 118 40.82 15.07 -17.06
CA LYS A 118 41.16 16.49 -17.09
C LYS A 118 42.05 16.89 -15.92
N LEU A 119 41.70 16.50 -14.70
CA LEU A 119 42.49 16.79 -13.50
C LEU A 119 43.89 16.17 -13.58
N ARG A 120 44.01 14.95 -14.09
CA ARG A 120 45.31 14.30 -14.35
C ARG A 120 46.16 15.10 -15.34
N ARG A 121 45.57 15.59 -16.43
CA ARG A 121 46.26 16.46 -17.40
C ARG A 121 46.67 17.78 -16.77
N TYR A 122 45.79 18.43 -15.99
CA TYR A 122 46.12 19.68 -15.29
C TYR A 122 47.26 19.48 -14.29
N LYS A 123 47.24 18.40 -13.51
CA LYS A 123 48.33 18.03 -12.60
C LYS A 123 49.66 17.87 -13.34
N PHE A 124 49.64 17.17 -14.48
CA PHE A 124 50.84 16.97 -15.29
C PHE A 124 51.38 18.31 -15.83
N ILE A 125 50.52 19.11 -16.46
CA ILE A 125 50.90 20.42 -17.02
C ILE A 125 51.43 21.35 -15.92
N PHE A 126 50.78 21.40 -14.77
CA PHE A 126 51.22 22.20 -13.64
C PHE A 126 52.60 21.76 -13.15
N LYS A 127 52.82 20.45 -12.98
CA LYS A 127 54.11 19.90 -12.56
C LYS A 127 55.22 20.30 -13.52
N GLU A 128 55.01 20.15 -14.83
CA GLU A 128 56.01 20.51 -15.84
C GLU A 128 56.29 22.02 -15.86
N LYS A 129 55.25 22.86 -15.81
CA LYS A 129 55.41 24.32 -15.72
C LYS A 129 56.18 24.75 -14.48
N PHE A 130 55.86 24.17 -13.32
CA PHE A 130 56.52 24.48 -12.07
C PHE A 130 58.00 24.06 -12.09
N LYS A 131 58.30 22.88 -12.63
CA LYS A 131 59.68 22.41 -12.84
C LYS A 131 60.46 23.35 -13.75
N SER A 132 59.88 23.79 -14.87
CA SER A 132 60.52 24.76 -15.77
C SER A 132 60.79 26.10 -15.08
N MET A 133 59.85 26.60 -14.27
CA MET A 133 60.02 27.85 -13.52
C MET A 133 61.16 27.75 -12.51
N LEU A 134 61.23 26.65 -11.74
CA LEU A 134 62.33 26.43 -10.80
C LEU A 134 63.68 26.31 -11.50
N ASN A 135 63.75 25.60 -12.61
CA ASN A 135 64.99 25.49 -13.40
C ASN A 135 65.43 26.84 -13.97
N LEU A 136 64.49 27.70 -14.36
CA LEU A 136 64.80 29.06 -14.81
C LEU A 136 65.43 29.88 -13.68
N TYR A 137 64.83 29.87 -12.49
CA TYR A 137 65.39 30.59 -11.34
C TYR A 137 66.74 30.04 -10.90
N LEU A 138 66.91 28.72 -10.89
CA LEU A 138 68.18 28.08 -10.60
C LEU A 138 69.27 28.54 -11.57
N LYS A 139 68.96 28.55 -12.87
CA LYS A 139 69.87 29.03 -13.91
C LYS A 139 70.18 30.54 -13.79
N MET A 140 69.24 31.35 -13.32
CA MET A 140 69.49 32.77 -13.06
C MET A 140 70.50 32.95 -11.92
N ILE A 141 70.33 32.21 -10.82
CA ILE A 141 71.25 32.25 -9.67
C ILE A 141 72.64 31.69 -10.04
N GLU A 142 72.70 30.63 -10.85
CA GLU A 142 73.97 30.05 -11.31
C GLU A 142 74.71 30.96 -12.30
N ASN A 143 74.00 31.80 -13.05
CA ASN A 143 74.58 32.74 -14.02
C ASN A 143 74.74 34.17 -13.46
N GLU A 144 74.21 34.46 -12.27
CA GLU A 144 74.67 35.59 -11.48
C GLU A 144 76.10 35.26 -11.05
N GLU A 145 77.07 35.72 -11.83
CA GLU A 145 78.39 36.01 -11.30
C GLU A 145 78.16 36.94 -10.11
N PHE A 146 78.22 36.36 -8.90
CA PHE A 146 78.33 37.13 -7.68
C PHE A 146 79.57 38.01 -7.83
N GLU A 147 79.37 39.28 -8.16
CA GLU A 147 80.38 40.29 -7.87
C GLU A 147 80.50 40.32 -6.35
N GLU A 148 81.55 39.67 -5.82
CA GLU A 148 81.98 39.78 -4.43
C GLU A 148 82.42 41.23 -4.14
N GLU A 149 81.50 42.17 -4.01
CA GLU A 149 81.78 43.44 -3.33
C GLU A 149 80.54 43.91 -2.57
N GLY A 150 80.46 43.51 -1.30
CA GLY A 150 79.44 43.97 -0.38
C GLY A 150 79.71 43.46 1.02
N ASN A 151 80.52 44.20 1.79
CA ASN A 151 80.74 43.95 3.20
C ASN A 151 79.43 44.21 3.97
N TYR A 152 78.59 43.18 4.15
CA TYR A 152 77.39 43.28 4.98
C TYR A 152 77.77 42.98 6.44
N GLU A 153 78.07 44.02 7.22
CA GLU A 153 78.09 43.92 8.69
C GLU A 153 76.66 43.71 9.20
N ILE A 154 76.33 42.48 9.57
CA ILE A 154 75.12 42.18 10.33
C ILE A 154 75.36 42.62 11.78
N LYS A 155 74.80 43.77 12.17
CA LYS A 155 74.69 44.13 13.59
C LYS A 155 73.50 43.38 14.18
N GLU A 156 73.78 42.42 15.06
CA GLU A 156 72.77 41.82 15.94
C GLU A 156 72.26 42.87 16.94
N GLU A 157 71.14 43.53 16.65
CA GLU A 157 70.31 44.13 17.71
C GLU A 157 69.40 43.06 18.29
N VAL A 158 69.89 42.39 19.35
CA VAL A 158 69.06 41.54 20.19
C VAL A 158 68.23 42.43 21.13
N SER A 159 67.06 42.86 20.68
CA SER A 159 66.03 43.40 21.58
C SER A 159 65.38 42.24 22.35
N LYS A 160 65.93 41.96 23.55
CA LYS A 160 65.26 41.15 24.57
C LYS A 160 64.07 41.95 25.10
N GLU A 161 62.84 41.58 24.75
CA GLU A 161 61.73 41.82 25.66
C GLU A 161 60.61 40.78 25.56
N LYS A 162 60.51 40.01 26.67
CA LYS A 162 59.34 39.34 27.25
C LYS A 162 58.55 38.34 26.39
N ALA A 163 59.06 37.11 26.44
CA ALA A 163 58.20 35.94 26.53
C ALA A 163 57.67 35.81 27.97
N GLU A 164 56.39 36.07 28.20
CA GLU A 164 55.60 35.27 29.13
C GLU A 164 54.08 35.43 28.91
N LYS A 165 53.45 34.28 28.62
CA LYS A 165 52.04 33.90 28.85
C LYS A 165 50.93 34.60 28.04
N ARG A 166 50.34 33.82 27.12
CA ARG A 166 49.01 33.16 27.21
C ARG A 166 48.72 32.49 25.86
N VAL A 167 48.87 31.17 25.76
CA VAL A 167 47.79 30.16 25.90
C VAL A 167 46.67 30.36 24.86
N SER A 168 46.76 29.51 23.84
CA SER A 168 45.71 28.82 23.08
C SER A 168 44.31 29.43 22.93
N GLY A 169 43.83 29.44 21.68
CA GLY A 169 42.41 29.27 21.40
C GLY A 169 41.85 30.26 20.37
N GLU A 170 41.85 29.83 19.11
CA GLU A 170 40.85 30.12 18.07
C GLU A 170 40.40 31.58 17.82
N LYS A 171 40.61 32.05 16.59
CA LYS A 171 39.51 32.17 15.61
C LYS A 171 40.00 32.58 14.22
N VAL A 172 39.55 31.81 13.24
CA VAL A 172 39.55 32.11 11.82
C VAL A 172 38.26 32.90 11.54
N ASP A 173 38.38 34.19 11.28
CA ASP A 173 37.45 34.98 10.44
C ASP A 173 37.91 34.73 8.98
N LYS A 174 37.12 34.62 7.92
CA LYS A 174 35.73 34.99 7.60
C LYS A 174 35.43 34.34 6.24
N LEU A 175 34.20 33.87 6.03
CA LEU A 175 33.38 34.08 4.82
C LEU A 175 32.11 33.23 4.97
N GLU A 176 31.06 33.85 5.49
CA GLU A 176 29.69 33.73 4.95
C GLU A 176 28.78 34.65 5.78
N GLY A 177 28.39 35.75 5.16
CA GLY A 177 27.22 36.51 5.59
C GLY A 177 26.05 36.04 4.72
N LEU A 178 24.95 35.69 5.38
CA LEU A 178 23.57 36.04 5.01
C LEU A 178 22.73 35.86 6.27
N GLY A 179 21.95 36.89 6.57
CA GLY A 179 21.64 37.30 7.94
C GLY A 179 20.55 36.53 8.64
N ILE A 180 20.52 36.69 9.97
CA ILE A 180 19.30 36.93 10.74
C ILE A 180 19.66 37.95 11.82
N GLU A 181 19.09 39.14 11.71
CA GLU A 181 19.07 40.15 12.76
C GLU A 181 18.33 39.58 13.97
N ASN A 182 18.97 39.55 15.13
CA ASN A 182 18.26 39.46 16.41
C ASN A 182 18.86 40.48 17.37
N ASN A 183 18.25 41.66 17.36
CA ASN A 183 18.50 42.76 18.25
C ASN A 183 17.90 42.44 19.63
N PHE A 184 18.72 42.10 20.62
CA PHE A 184 18.30 42.10 22.03
C PHE A 184 19.06 43.20 22.78
N LYS A 185 18.38 44.34 22.96
CA LYS A 185 18.70 45.32 24.01
C LYS A 185 17.82 45.02 25.21
N ILE A 186 18.44 44.69 26.34
CA ILE A 186 17.78 44.62 27.64
C ILE A 186 17.93 45.99 28.31
N LYS A 187 16.81 46.57 28.73
CA LYS A 187 16.74 47.49 29.87
C LYS A 187 15.47 47.17 30.67
N GLU A 188 15.67 46.97 31.97
CA GLU A 188 14.65 46.84 33.00
C GLU A 188 13.91 48.16 33.22
N THR A 189 12.63 48.09 33.57
CA THR A 189 12.02 48.87 34.67
C THR A 189 10.69 48.23 35.06
N GLU A 190 10.64 47.82 36.33
CA GLU A 190 9.60 47.95 37.35
C GLU A 190 8.09 47.94 36.97
N ASP A 191 7.43 47.13 37.80
CA ASP A 191 6.13 47.33 38.42
C ASP A 191 4.83 46.86 37.74
N ASP A 192 4.15 46.08 38.60
CA ASP A 192 2.74 46.11 38.88
C ASP A 192 1.75 45.32 38.00
N GLN A 193 1.30 44.24 38.67
CA GLN A 193 -0.10 43.99 39.00
C GLN A 193 -0.91 43.03 38.12
N ARG A 194 -1.44 42.06 38.88
CA ARG A 194 -2.77 41.43 38.79
C ARG A 194 -2.94 40.27 37.82
N TYR A 195 -2.99 39.09 38.45
CA TYR A 195 -4.16 38.20 38.44
C TYR A 195 -5.35 38.71 37.60
N GLN A 196 -5.67 38.01 36.52
CA GLN A 196 -6.87 37.15 36.41
C GLN A 196 -6.71 36.17 35.25
#